data_AF-A0A380GBL2-F1
#
_entry.id   AF-A0A380GBL2-F1
#
_cell.length_a   1.000
_cell.length_b   1.000
_cell.length_c   1.000
_cell.angle_alpha   90.00
_cell.angle_beta   90.00
_cell.angle_gamma   90.00
#
_symmetry.space_group_name_H-M   'P 1'
#
loop_
_entity.id
_entity.type
_entity.pdbx_description
1 polymer ?
#
loop_
_entity_poly.entity_id
_entity_poly.type
_entity_poly.pdbx_seq_one_letter_code
_entity_poly.pdbx_strand_id
1 'polypeptide(L)'
;MATSYIAVCEPTNNTLGMMGVLVSDLLEGEEKVSSELSEKIVAGKTDYSYQSVNEELSLTFGHIPGDKGQEQFKKAIKNLQQIKVWLIEKKKREGGYHAAFGYTVVEDYAKSFDDEEDKIEVTLKVKFNTADGVFTDVPKSWLDASVAGTTVEFEKPGEYTGTLEERKSTSKNFESSLTGEGDSEVM
;
A
#
# COMPACT_ATOMS: atom_id res chain seq x y z
N MET A 1 12.09 -3.46 7.19
CA MET A 1 11.87 -4.43 6.09
C MET A 1 10.60 -4.01 5.38
N ALA A 2 10.55 -4.01 4.05
CA ALA A 2 9.34 -3.61 3.34
C ALA A 2 8.25 -4.68 3.51
N THR A 3 7.07 -4.27 3.93
CA THR A 3 5.90 -5.13 4.14
C THR A 3 5.50 -5.79 2.82
N SER A 4 5.10 -7.07 2.87
CA SER A 4 4.72 -7.83 1.67
C SER A 4 3.35 -7.43 1.10
N TYR A 5 2.65 -6.55 1.79
CA TYR A 5 1.30 -6.09 1.47
C TYR A 5 1.27 -4.57 1.33
N ILE A 6 0.24 -4.09 0.62
CA ILE A 6 -0.20 -2.70 0.63
C ILE A 6 -1.66 -2.67 1.07
N ALA A 7 -2.03 -1.60 1.77
CA ALA A 7 -3.41 -1.36 2.17
C ALA A 7 -4.02 -0.27 1.28
N VAL A 8 -5.22 -0.53 0.78
CA VAL A 8 -6.03 0.44 0.03
C VAL A 8 -7.36 0.58 0.75
N CYS A 9 -7.84 1.80 0.88
CA CYS A 9 -9.12 2.06 1.54
C CYS A 9 -10.01 3.00 0.72
N GLU A 10 -11.31 2.86 0.90
CA GLU A 10 -12.29 3.68 0.21
C GLU A 10 -13.54 3.89 1.08
N PRO A 11 -14.03 5.13 1.26
CA PRO A 11 -15.30 5.33 1.93
C PRO A 11 -16.45 4.68 1.16
N THR A 12 -17.46 4.20 1.88
CA THR A 12 -18.65 3.60 1.25
C THR A 12 -19.53 4.59 0.50
N ASN A 13 -19.43 5.89 0.79
CA ASN A 13 -20.18 6.96 0.13
C ASN A 13 -19.39 7.64 -1.01
N ASN A 14 -18.34 7.00 -1.51
CA ASN A 14 -17.52 7.55 -2.58
C ASN A 14 -18.25 7.56 -3.93
N THR A 15 -17.85 8.44 -4.85
CA THR A 15 -18.39 8.45 -6.22
C THR A 15 -18.00 7.16 -6.95
N LEU A 16 -19.00 6.47 -7.53
CA LEU A 16 -18.80 5.25 -8.31
C LEU A 16 -17.75 5.46 -9.41
N GLY A 17 -16.78 4.53 -9.49
CA GLY A 17 -15.72 4.54 -10.50
C GLY A 17 -14.43 5.27 -10.09
N MET A 18 -14.36 5.87 -8.91
CA MET A 18 -13.07 6.34 -8.37
C MET A 18 -12.29 5.18 -7.77
N MET A 19 -11.00 5.10 -8.08
CA MET A 19 -10.11 4.13 -7.45
C MET A 19 -9.97 4.40 -5.95
N GLY A 20 -9.83 3.33 -5.16
CA GLY A 20 -9.49 3.44 -3.74
C GLY A 20 -8.19 4.20 -3.51
N VAL A 21 -8.01 4.67 -2.28
CA VAL A 21 -6.85 5.47 -1.87
C VAL A 21 -5.83 4.55 -1.22
N LEU A 22 -4.59 4.58 -1.69
CA LEU A 22 -3.47 3.89 -1.05
C LEU A 22 -3.26 4.46 0.35
N VAL A 23 -3.11 3.59 1.34
CA VAL A 23 -2.68 3.97 2.68
C VAL A 23 -1.16 3.89 2.70
N SER A 24 -0.53 5.05 2.85
CA SER A 24 0.93 5.13 2.80
C SER A 24 1.56 4.52 4.05
N ASP A 25 2.74 3.93 3.83
CA ASP A 25 3.66 3.44 4.86
C ASP A 25 3.07 2.42 5.85
N LEU A 26 2.47 1.36 5.29
CA LEU A 26 2.07 0.19 6.08
C LEU A 26 3.31 -0.50 6.66
N LEU A 27 3.43 -0.49 7.98
CA LEU A 27 4.53 -1.11 8.71
C LEU A 27 4.18 -2.54 9.09
N GLU A 28 2.99 -2.75 9.66
CA GLU A 28 2.54 -4.05 10.17
C GLU A 28 1.04 -4.23 9.91
N GLY A 29 0.62 -5.49 9.75
CA GLY A 29 -0.78 -5.85 9.58
C GLY A 29 -1.06 -7.26 10.08
N GLU A 30 -2.18 -7.44 10.77
CA GLU A 30 -2.67 -8.73 11.26
C GLU A 30 -4.12 -8.93 10.80
N GLU A 31 -4.42 -10.11 10.26
CA GLU A 31 -5.78 -10.58 10.03
C GLU A 31 -6.10 -11.68 11.03
N LYS A 32 -7.19 -11.50 11.77
CA LYS A 32 -7.59 -12.39 12.85
C LYS A 32 -9.02 -12.87 12.64
N VAL A 33 -9.18 -14.18 12.54
CA VAL A 33 -10.48 -14.85 12.48
C VAL A 33 -10.73 -15.54 13.82
N SER A 34 -11.80 -15.16 14.51
CA SER A 34 -12.22 -15.76 15.78
C SER A 34 -13.63 -16.32 15.68
N SER A 35 -13.91 -17.37 16.45
CA SER A 35 -15.24 -17.97 16.50
C SER A 35 -15.70 -18.22 17.92
N GLU A 36 -16.97 -17.96 18.19
CA GLU A 36 -17.64 -18.37 19.41
C GLU A 36 -18.20 -19.78 19.25
N LEU A 37 -17.93 -20.66 20.21
CA LEU A 37 -18.36 -22.06 20.20
C LEU A 37 -19.41 -22.31 21.28
N SER A 38 -20.48 -23.02 20.91
CA SER A 38 -21.40 -23.61 21.87
C SER A 38 -20.99 -25.03 22.20
N GLU A 39 -21.13 -25.40 23.46
CA GLU A 39 -20.79 -26.73 23.97
C GLU A 39 -22.03 -27.52 24.36
N LYS A 40 -22.03 -28.83 24.05
CA LYS A 40 -23.06 -29.76 24.49
C LYS A 40 -22.44 -31.07 24.95
N ILE A 41 -22.86 -31.59 26.09
CA ILE A 41 -22.42 -32.92 26.55
C ILE A 41 -23.35 -34.00 25.98
N VAL A 42 -22.78 -34.93 25.22
CA VAL A 42 -23.49 -36.10 24.67
C VAL A 42 -22.73 -37.37 25.03
N ALA A 43 -23.39 -38.31 25.71
CA ALA A 43 -22.82 -39.58 26.14
C ALA A 43 -21.47 -39.45 26.89
N GLY A 44 -21.33 -38.41 27.72
CA GLY A 44 -20.11 -38.15 28.51
C GLY A 44 -18.95 -37.52 27.72
N LYS A 45 -19.18 -37.08 26.48
CA LYS A 45 -18.21 -36.34 25.66
C LYS A 45 -18.71 -34.93 25.36
N THR A 46 -17.80 -33.97 25.26
CA THR A 46 -18.11 -32.59 24.83
C THR A 46 -18.17 -32.54 23.31
N ASP A 47 -19.30 -32.08 22.79
CA ASP A 47 -19.57 -31.80 21.38
C ASP A 47 -19.58 -30.27 21.19
N TYR A 48 -18.91 -29.80 20.15
CA TYR A 48 -18.68 -28.38 19.88
C TYR A 48 -19.35 -27.98 18.56
N SER A 49 -20.06 -26.84 18.56
CA SER A 49 -20.59 -26.24 17.33
C SER A 49 -20.35 -24.73 17.28
N TYR A 50 -20.22 -24.19 16.08
CA TYR A 50 -20.02 -22.75 15.87
C TYR A 50 -21.32 -21.96 16.11
N GLN A 51 -21.22 -20.85 16.84
CA GLN A 51 -22.31 -19.88 17.01
C GLN A 51 -22.14 -18.66 16.12
N SER A 52 -20.95 -18.07 16.18
CA SER A 52 -20.61 -16.86 15.43
C SER A 52 -19.14 -16.90 15.00
N VAL A 53 -18.84 -16.22 13.90
CA VAL A 53 -17.46 -15.97 13.42
C VAL A 53 -17.31 -14.46 13.31
N ASN A 54 -16.17 -13.96 13.75
CA ASN A 54 -15.78 -12.57 13.69
C ASN A 54 -14.40 -12.45 13.05
N GLU A 55 -14.25 -11.46 12.18
CA GLU A 55 -13.00 -11.15 11.52
C GLU A 55 -12.55 -9.72 11.85
N GLU A 56 -11.27 -9.57 12.11
CA GLU A 56 -10.64 -8.33 12.53
C GLU A 56 -9.36 -8.10 11.73
N LEU A 57 -9.13 -6.85 11.35
CA LEU A 57 -7.87 -6.40 10.76
C LEU A 57 -7.25 -5.35 11.66
N SER A 58 -6.00 -5.57 12.06
CA SER A 58 -5.21 -4.61 12.83
C SER A 58 -4.07 -4.12 11.95
N LEU A 59 -3.98 -2.81 11.72
CA LEU A 59 -3.02 -2.21 10.80
C LEU A 59 -2.24 -1.09 11.48
N THR A 60 -0.93 -1.11 11.31
CA THR A 60 0.00 -0.10 11.83
C THR A 60 0.71 0.60 10.70
N PHE A 61 0.70 1.93 10.71
CA PHE A 61 1.28 2.80 9.70
C PHE A 61 2.26 3.80 10.31
N GLY A 62 3.31 4.17 9.57
CA GLY A 62 4.09 5.36 9.90
C GLY A 62 3.27 6.61 9.57
N HIS A 63 3.26 7.60 10.45
CA HIS A 63 2.42 8.78 10.25
C HIS A 63 2.97 9.67 9.14
N ILE A 64 2.17 9.85 8.08
CA ILE A 64 2.49 10.78 6.99
C ILE A 64 1.46 11.92 6.99
N PRO A 65 1.88 13.14 7.39
CA PRO A 65 0.97 14.29 7.40
C PRO A 65 0.33 14.53 6.02
N GLY A 66 -1.00 14.56 5.99
CA GLY A 66 -1.77 14.82 4.77
C GLY A 66 -2.06 13.59 3.91
N ASP A 67 -1.65 12.39 4.33
CA ASP A 67 -2.03 11.15 3.65
C ASP A 67 -3.55 10.94 3.68
N LYS A 68 -4.14 10.81 2.49
CA LYS A 68 -5.59 10.70 2.34
C LYS A 68 -6.12 9.35 2.82
N GLY A 69 -5.32 8.29 2.75
CA GLY A 69 -5.70 6.95 3.20
C GLY A 69 -5.76 6.88 4.73
N GLN A 70 -4.72 7.36 5.42
CA GLN A 70 -4.65 7.43 6.88
C GLN A 70 -5.77 8.30 7.45
N GLU A 71 -6.00 9.50 6.88
CA GLU A 71 -7.09 10.38 7.32
C GLU A 71 -8.48 9.80 7.04
N GLN A 72 -8.61 8.84 6.11
CA GLN A 72 -9.89 8.20 5.83
C GLN A 72 -10.36 7.32 6.99
N PHE A 73 -9.46 6.62 7.68
CA PHE A 73 -9.81 5.84 8.88
C PHE A 73 -10.28 6.74 10.02
N LYS A 74 -9.54 7.83 10.27
CA LYS A 74 -9.90 8.84 11.26
C LYS A 74 -11.24 9.52 10.97
N LYS A 75 -11.54 9.78 9.70
CA LYS A 75 -12.86 10.30 9.29
C LYS A 75 -13.95 9.26 9.47
N ALA A 76 -13.69 8.00 9.11
CA ALA A 76 -14.66 6.92 9.22
C ALA A 76 -15.09 6.71 10.68
N ILE A 77 -14.15 6.65 11.63
CA ILE A 77 -14.49 6.52 13.06
C ILE A 77 -15.23 7.75 13.60
N LYS A 78 -14.79 8.97 13.25
CA LYS A 78 -15.46 10.20 13.72
C LYS A 78 -16.87 10.39 13.19
N ASN A 79 -17.12 9.90 11.97
CA ASN A 79 -18.42 10.02 11.31
C ASN A 79 -19.29 8.76 11.46
N LEU A 80 -18.80 7.73 12.18
CA LEU A 80 -19.46 6.42 12.33
C LEU A 80 -19.81 5.77 10.97
N GLN A 81 -18.88 5.86 10.01
CA GLN A 81 -19.06 5.39 8.64
C GLN A 81 -18.35 4.06 8.39
N GLN A 82 -18.92 3.28 7.49
CA GLN A 82 -18.28 2.08 6.97
C GLN A 82 -17.23 2.46 5.93
N ILE A 83 -16.15 1.68 5.89
CA ILE A 83 -15.06 1.82 4.95
C ILE A 83 -14.79 0.47 4.27
N LYS A 84 -14.43 0.51 2.99
CA LYS A 84 -13.98 -0.65 2.23
C LYS A 84 -12.46 -0.73 2.34
N VAL A 85 -11.91 -1.91 2.59
CA VAL A 85 -10.47 -2.11 2.71
C VAL A 85 -10.03 -3.28 1.84
N TRP A 86 -8.91 -3.10 1.16
CA TRP A 86 -8.20 -4.14 0.43
C TRP A 86 -6.78 -4.27 1.00
N LEU A 87 -6.38 -5.50 1.31
CA LEU A 87 -5.00 -5.86 1.59
C LEU A 87 -4.48 -6.61 0.36
N ILE A 88 -3.56 -6.00 -0.36
CA ILE A 88 -3.07 -6.51 -1.65
C ILE A 88 -1.61 -6.92 -1.49
N GLU A 89 -1.27 -8.13 -1.92
CA GLU A 89 0.12 -8.57 -1.95
C GLU A 89 0.93 -7.79 -2.98
N LYS A 90 2.14 -7.36 -2.61
CA LYS A 90 3.06 -6.69 -3.54
C LYS A 90 3.66 -7.67 -4.55
N LYS A 91 3.76 -8.95 -4.19
CA LYS A 91 4.31 -10.00 -5.06
C LYS A 91 3.23 -10.52 -6.00
N LYS A 92 3.43 -10.32 -7.30
CA LYS A 92 2.58 -10.92 -8.32
C LYS A 92 2.74 -12.45 -8.30
N ARG A 93 1.61 -13.17 -8.25
CA ARG A 93 1.53 -14.64 -8.36
C ARG A 93 0.74 -15.02 -9.61
N GLU A 94 0.47 -16.31 -9.81
CA GLU A 94 -0.37 -16.79 -10.89
C GLU A 94 -1.74 -16.09 -10.85
N GLY A 95 -2.17 -15.53 -11.99
CA GLY A 95 -3.42 -14.78 -12.11
C GLY A 95 -3.34 -13.29 -11.77
N GLY A 96 -2.33 -12.81 -11.04
CA GLY A 96 -2.19 -11.39 -10.69
C GLY A 96 -1.71 -11.11 -9.26
N TYR A 97 -2.12 -9.96 -8.74
CA TYR A 97 -1.90 -9.55 -7.35
C TYR A 97 -3.08 -10.05 -6.51
N HIS A 98 -2.80 -10.99 -5.61
CA HIS A 98 -3.81 -11.56 -4.72
C HIS A 98 -4.15 -10.55 -3.63
N ALA A 99 -5.42 -10.48 -3.26
CA ALA A 99 -5.90 -9.52 -2.29
C ALA A 99 -7.05 -10.08 -1.45
N ALA A 100 -7.12 -9.66 -0.19
CA ALA A 100 -8.28 -9.80 0.66
C ALA A 100 -9.08 -8.50 0.66
N PHE A 101 -10.40 -8.58 0.52
CA PHE A 101 -11.31 -7.45 0.51
C PHE A 101 -12.36 -7.59 1.61
N GLY A 102 -12.64 -6.49 2.33
CA GLY A 102 -13.71 -6.47 3.32
C GLY A 102 -14.41 -5.12 3.43
N TYR A 103 -15.69 -5.16 3.77
CA TYR A 103 -16.39 -4.00 4.34
C TYR A 103 -16.08 -3.96 5.83
N THR A 104 -15.57 -2.85 6.34
CA THR A 104 -15.16 -2.73 7.73
C THR A 104 -15.77 -1.52 8.42
N VAL A 105 -15.77 -1.56 9.75
CA VAL A 105 -15.97 -0.41 10.62
C VAL A 105 -14.72 -0.22 11.46
N VAL A 106 -14.29 1.03 11.61
CA VAL A 106 -13.14 1.36 12.45
C VAL A 106 -13.57 1.28 13.91
N GLU A 107 -13.00 0.34 14.66
CA GLU A 107 -13.23 0.21 16.10
C GLU A 107 -12.34 1.20 16.87
N ASP A 108 -11.06 1.23 16.52
CA ASP A 108 -10.08 2.09 17.18
C ASP A 108 -9.16 2.79 16.17
N TYR A 109 -8.76 4.00 16.52
CA TYR A 109 -7.75 4.79 15.82
C TYR A 109 -6.87 5.44 16.87
N ALA A 110 -5.65 4.95 17.01
CA ALA A 110 -4.65 5.48 17.91
C ALA A 110 -3.54 6.16 17.09
N LYS A 111 -3.11 7.34 17.56
CA LYS A 111 -1.90 7.98 17.04
C LYS A 111 -0.91 8.12 18.19
N SER A 112 0.22 7.43 18.09
CA SER A 112 1.36 7.56 18.99
C SER A 112 2.36 8.55 18.39
N PHE A 113 3.01 9.30 19.27
CA PHE A 113 4.00 10.31 18.93
C PHE A 113 5.19 10.07 19.83
N ASP A 114 6.35 9.87 19.23
CA ASP A 114 7.61 9.65 19.94
C ASP A 114 8.71 10.49 19.29
N ASP A 115 9.86 10.61 19.94
CA ASP A 115 11.01 11.35 19.41
C ASP A 115 11.64 10.71 18.16
N GLU A 116 11.49 9.39 18.00
CA GLU A 116 12.00 8.63 16.85
C GLU A 116 11.02 8.53 15.67
N GLU A 117 9.76 8.12 15.90
CA GLU A 117 8.79 7.89 14.83
C GLU A 117 7.33 7.99 15.29
N ASP A 118 6.53 8.82 14.62
CA ASP A 118 5.08 8.89 14.81
C ASP A 118 4.40 7.68 14.15
N LYS A 119 3.48 7.00 14.83
CA LYS A 119 2.74 5.85 14.29
C LYS A 119 1.22 6.02 14.43
N ILE A 120 0.51 5.36 13.53
CA ILE A 120 -0.94 5.24 13.56
C ILE A 120 -1.30 3.75 13.63
N GLU A 121 -2.11 3.39 14.61
CA GLU A 121 -2.65 2.05 14.78
C GLU A 121 -4.17 2.11 14.56
N VAL A 122 -4.68 1.19 13.75
CA VAL A 122 -6.10 1.12 13.41
C VAL A 122 -6.59 -0.31 13.57
N THR A 123 -7.67 -0.47 14.33
CA THR A 123 -8.38 -1.75 14.48
C THR A 123 -9.69 -1.69 13.72
N LEU A 124 -9.92 -2.66 12.85
CA LEU A 124 -11.07 -2.75 11.96
C LEU A 124 -11.87 -4.01 12.25
N LYS A 125 -13.17 -3.89 12.49
CA LYS A 125 -14.09 -5.04 12.49
C LYS A 125 -14.64 -5.26 11.09
N VAL A 126 -14.48 -6.46 10.57
CA VAL A 126 -15.01 -6.83 9.26
C VAL A 126 -16.50 -7.16 9.38
N LYS A 127 -17.30 -6.68 8.43
CA LYS A 127 -18.70 -7.05 8.32
C LYS A 127 -18.79 -8.40 7.62
N PHE A 128 -19.34 -9.38 8.32
CA PHE A 128 -19.57 -10.76 7.85
C PHE A 128 -18.28 -11.54 7.58
N ASN A 129 -17.56 -11.22 6.51
CA ASN A 129 -16.35 -11.92 6.10
C ASN A 129 -15.52 -11.09 5.10
N THR A 130 -14.23 -11.39 5.00
CA THR A 130 -13.37 -11.00 3.89
C THR A 130 -13.61 -11.90 2.68
N ALA A 131 -13.31 -11.36 1.50
CA ALA A 131 -13.38 -12.07 0.23
C ALA A 131 -12.03 -12.02 -0.47
N ASP A 132 -11.55 -13.17 -0.91
CA ASP A 132 -10.35 -13.26 -1.73
C ASP A 132 -10.63 -12.80 -3.16
N GLY A 133 -9.67 -12.09 -3.73
CA GLY A 133 -9.72 -11.58 -5.10
C GLY A 133 -8.34 -11.46 -5.71
N VAL A 134 -8.32 -11.22 -7.03
CA VAL A 134 -7.07 -11.05 -7.77
C VAL A 134 -7.18 -9.83 -8.69
N PHE A 135 -6.24 -8.90 -8.54
CA PHE A 135 -6.06 -7.79 -9.46
C PHE A 135 -5.11 -8.20 -10.59
N THR A 136 -5.55 -8.08 -11.84
CA THR A 136 -4.70 -8.37 -13.01
C THR A 136 -3.50 -7.43 -13.08
N ASP A 137 -3.72 -6.17 -12.71
CA ASP A 137 -2.72 -5.13 -12.59
C ASP A 137 -3.07 -4.17 -11.44
N VAL A 138 -2.05 -3.55 -10.86
CA VAL A 138 -2.19 -2.49 -9.85
C VAL A 138 -1.34 -1.30 -10.26
N PRO A 139 -1.73 -0.06 -9.90
CA PRO A 139 -0.91 1.11 -10.21
C PRO A 139 0.53 0.92 -9.72
N LYS A 140 1.51 1.12 -10.61
CA LYS A 140 2.94 0.96 -10.27
C LYS A 140 3.35 1.86 -9.09
N SER A 141 2.71 3.02 -8.97
CA SER A 141 2.90 3.95 -7.84
C SER A 141 2.52 3.37 -6.48
N TRP A 142 1.70 2.31 -6.43
CA TRP A 142 1.37 1.61 -5.20
C TRP A 142 2.43 0.59 -4.78
N LEU A 143 3.21 0.07 -5.74
CA LEU A 143 4.20 -0.97 -5.47
C LEU A 143 5.55 -0.37 -5.04
N ASP A 144 5.96 0.74 -5.66
CA ASP A 144 7.24 1.40 -5.41
C ASP A 144 7.06 2.91 -5.23
N ALA A 145 7.37 3.40 -4.01
CA ALA A 145 7.44 4.83 -3.73
C ALA A 145 8.56 5.53 -4.54
N SER A 146 9.63 4.80 -4.89
CA SER A 146 10.73 5.31 -5.73
C SER A 146 10.35 5.50 -7.20
N VAL A 147 9.27 4.89 -7.69
CA VAL A 147 8.73 5.11 -9.05
C VAL A 147 7.81 6.34 -9.07
N ALA A 148 7.33 6.80 -7.91
CA ALA A 148 6.57 8.03 -7.77
C ALA A 148 7.46 9.28 -7.62
N GLY A 149 8.73 9.12 -7.23
CA GLY A 149 9.73 10.17 -7.35
C GLY A 149 10.24 10.22 -8.78
N THR A 150 10.26 11.39 -9.40
CA THR A 150 10.90 11.60 -10.70
C THR A 150 12.36 11.13 -10.63
N THR A 151 12.67 9.94 -11.14
CA THR A 151 14.05 9.45 -11.17
C THR A 151 14.82 10.23 -12.21
N VAL A 152 15.86 10.94 -11.79
CA VAL A 152 16.82 11.57 -12.70
C VAL A 152 17.60 10.45 -13.36
N GLU A 153 17.27 10.14 -14.61
CA GLU A 153 18.09 9.27 -15.45
C GLU A 153 19.42 9.99 -15.78
N PHE A 154 20.48 9.24 -16.04
CA PHE A 154 21.77 9.83 -16.41
C PHE A 154 21.63 10.61 -17.73
N GLU A 155 21.87 11.92 -17.68
CA GLU A 155 21.89 12.80 -18.85
C GLU A 155 23.36 13.11 -19.22
N LYS A 156 23.75 12.88 -20.47
CA LYS A 156 25.09 13.29 -20.95
C LYS A 156 25.19 14.83 -20.90
N PRO A 157 26.41 15.38 -20.70
CA PRO A 157 26.61 16.82 -20.73
C PRO A 157 26.02 17.44 -22.01
N GLY A 158 25.04 18.32 -21.81
CA GLY A 158 24.38 19.03 -22.91
C GLY A 158 23.31 18.25 -23.67
N GLU A 159 22.77 17.14 -23.13
CA GLU A 159 21.67 16.33 -23.72
C GLU A 159 20.25 16.90 -23.46
N TYR A 160 20.07 17.62 -22.34
CA TYR A 160 18.81 18.28 -21.99
C TYR A 160 19.06 19.70 -21.42
N THR A 161 18.06 20.58 -21.56
CA THR A 161 18.03 21.91 -20.90
C THR A 161 16.73 22.07 -20.12
N GLY A 162 16.74 22.87 -19.06
CA GLY A 162 15.57 23.16 -18.23
C GLY A 162 15.63 22.45 -16.88
N THR A 163 14.59 22.62 -16.06
CA THR A 163 14.43 21.86 -14.80
C THR A 163 13.90 20.46 -15.09
N LEU A 164 13.96 19.56 -14.10
CA LEU A 164 13.53 18.17 -14.24
C LEU A 164 12.07 18.05 -14.73
N GLU A 165 11.22 18.99 -14.32
CA GLU A 165 9.79 19.08 -14.65
C GLU A 165 9.53 19.66 -16.05
N GLU A 166 10.48 20.42 -16.60
CA GLU A 166 10.35 21.17 -17.87
C GLU A 166 11.43 20.80 -18.90
N ARG A 167 12.10 19.65 -18.74
CA ARG A 167 13.27 19.29 -19.55
C ARG A 167 12.95 19.20 -21.04
N LYS A 168 13.83 19.78 -21.85
CA LYS A 168 13.80 19.73 -23.32
C LYS A 168 15.09 19.12 -23.84
N SER A 169 14.97 18.10 -24.68
CA SER A 169 16.13 17.50 -25.35
C SER A 169 16.78 18.53 -26.26
N THR A 170 18.09 18.70 -26.11
CA THR A 170 18.90 19.43 -27.08
C THR A 170 19.15 18.48 -28.25
N SER A 171 18.84 18.89 -29.47
CA SER A 171 19.03 18.05 -30.66
C SER A 171 20.51 17.85 -31.06
N LYS A 172 21.45 17.89 -30.11
CA LYS A 172 22.90 17.75 -30.35
C LYS A 172 23.37 16.37 -29.90
N ASN A 173 23.58 15.48 -30.86
CA ASN A 173 24.30 14.24 -30.65
C ASN A 173 25.79 14.55 -30.43
N PHE A 174 26.31 14.25 -29.24
CA PHE A 174 27.75 14.18 -29.02
C PHE A 174 28.25 12.82 -29.52
N GLU A 175 28.79 12.79 -30.74
CA GLU A 175 29.65 11.69 -31.18
C GLU A 175 31.01 11.85 -30.50
N SER A 176 31.38 10.86 -29.69
CA SER A 176 32.70 10.77 -29.07
C SER A 176 33.73 10.38 -30.12
N SER A 177 34.41 11.35 -30.73
CA SER A 177 35.58 11.09 -31.56
C SER A 177 36.84 10.97 -30.69
N LEU A 178 37.08 9.78 -30.16
CA LEU A 178 38.43 9.35 -29.76
C LEU A 178 38.92 8.37 -30.82
N THR A 179 39.46 8.91 -31.91
CA THR A 179 40.42 8.17 -32.75
C THR A 179 41.78 8.79 -32.50
N GLY A 180 42.71 7.95 -32.03
CA GLY A 180 44.05 8.35 -31.70
C GLY A 180 44.83 8.74 -32.95
N GLU A 181 45.42 9.94 -32.91
CA GLU A 181 46.61 10.25 -33.69
C GLU A 181 47.80 10.04 -32.77
N GLY A 182 48.53 8.96 -33.01
CA GLY A 182 49.95 8.97 -32.71
C GLY A 182 50.62 9.92 -33.69
N ASP A 183 51.53 10.76 -33.20
CA ASP A 183 52.64 11.18 -34.02
C ASP A 183 53.90 11.40 -33.18
N SER A 184 54.99 11.00 -33.83
CA SER A 184 56.35 10.81 -33.40
C SER A 184 57.12 12.11 -33.09
N GLU A 185 58.05 11.96 -32.14
CA GLU A 185 59.47 12.39 -32.22
C GLU A 185 59.80 13.87 -32.48
N VAL A 186 60.48 14.52 -31.51
CA VAL A 186 61.52 15.52 -31.84
C VAL A 186 62.70 15.39 -30.86
N MET A 187 63.85 15.10 -31.48
CA MET A 187 65.28 15.21 -31.10
C MET A 187 65.66 15.75 -29.72
#